data_AF-A0AAD5Q8P5-F1
#
_entry.id   AF-A0AAD5Q8P5-F1
#
_cell.length_a   1.000
_cell.length_b   1.000
_cell.length_c   1.000
_cell.angle_alpha   90.00
_cell.angle_beta   90.00
_cell.angle_gamma   90.00
#
_symmetry.space_group_name_H-M   'P 1'
#
loop_
_entity.id
_entity.type
_entity.pdbx_description
1 polymer ?
#
loop_
_entity_poly.entity_id
_entity_poly.type
_entity_poly.pdbx_seq_one_letter_code
_entity_poly.pdbx_strand_id
1 'polypeptide(L)'
;MLSSRRDLCTRVLKRCRRLNVEQQQQKTCASTCSMTGCGLRAQQPDLVCCQWANLPIGAISTADKPLNITIHHSQRRQEQQQELFTTWKQAMEQSAVIRRDEAERQARLSQQRATAVQEKECQLPMDMECGCKTKREKEEQEQRVLAEAREKQAMQVAPQLQLQVEQRPASTSKPSISVINSSTPAVKVTSSKPQQMQMSFHRRHLPHECIAFSSAEGRKLFVEALNSPKNYMQIYFPLAEQFITQAEPAYCGLSTLAMCLNALQIDPGRLWKGPWRWFSEELFDCCTSLSVAKEKGISMSEFICLARCNGVMTKDYRANDEFTLDQFREVVKKSCSTNDEIIVLNYSRKALGQTGDGHFSPIGGYHEELDMVLLLDVARFKYPPHWVKLSLVHDAMQRVDQSSGLPRGLVVLKENAHATGPTLVKNMILSADPSTPLKPAPQPCCSSVTALEARRVVEMQ
;
A
#
# COMPACT_ATOMS: atom_id res chain seq x y z
N MET A 1 -47.22 25.69 16.23
CA MET A 1 -46.56 24.61 15.43
C MET A 1 -45.23 24.13 16.05
N LEU A 2 -45.18 23.71 17.32
CA LEU A 2 -43.92 23.19 17.93
C LEU A 2 -44.04 21.82 18.65
N SER A 3 -45.26 21.30 18.88
CA SER A 3 -45.46 19.92 19.34
C SER A 3 -45.24 18.88 18.23
N SER A 4 -45.73 19.17 17.01
CA SER A 4 -45.72 18.23 15.87
C SER A 4 -44.33 17.80 15.35
N ARG A 5 -43.22 18.44 15.77
CA ARG A 5 -41.86 18.07 15.34
C ARG A 5 -41.14 17.10 16.31
N ARG A 6 -41.57 16.98 17.58
CA ARG A 6 -40.99 15.99 18.52
C ARG A 6 -41.51 14.57 18.28
N ASP A 7 -42.76 14.43 17.87
CA ASP A 7 -43.35 13.11 17.56
C ASP A 7 -42.79 12.47 16.29
N LEU A 8 -42.25 13.27 15.36
CA LEU A 8 -41.64 12.75 14.14
C LEU A 8 -40.25 12.15 14.41
N CYS A 9 -39.39 12.84 15.18
CA CYS A 9 -38.08 12.30 15.58
C CYS A 9 -38.20 11.01 16.40
N THR A 10 -39.17 10.92 17.31
CA THR A 10 -39.35 9.73 18.16
C THR A 10 -39.83 8.50 17.36
N ARG A 11 -40.56 8.69 16.25
CA ARG A 11 -40.96 7.61 15.34
C ARG A 11 -39.81 7.14 14.44
N VAL A 12 -38.97 8.05 13.95
CA VAL A 12 -37.79 7.70 13.12
C VAL A 12 -36.78 6.88 13.93
N LEU A 13 -36.45 7.29 15.16
CA LEU A 13 -35.51 6.56 16.02
C LEU A 13 -36.00 5.15 16.41
N LYS A 14 -37.31 4.95 16.58
CA LYS A 14 -37.89 3.61 16.80
C LYS A 14 -37.86 2.73 15.54
N ARG A 15 -37.88 3.30 14.33
CA ARG A 15 -37.79 2.54 13.07
C ARG A 15 -36.36 2.10 12.76
N CYS A 16 -35.37 2.96 13.01
CA CYS A 16 -33.94 2.60 12.86
C CYS A 16 -33.50 1.50 13.85
N ARG A 17 -34.06 1.46 15.08
CA ARG A 17 -33.77 0.38 16.04
C ARG A 17 -34.39 -0.98 15.70
N ARG A 18 -35.42 -1.07 14.84
CA ARG A 18 -35.95 -2.36 14.37
C ARG A 18 -35.14 -2.90 13.17
N LEU A 19 -34.78 -2.04 12.22
CA LEU A 19 -34.00 -2.43 11.03
C LEU A 19 -32.63 -3.04 11.37
N ASN A 20 -31.96 -2.55 12.43
CA ASN A 20 -30.70 -3.14 12.91
C ASN A 20 -30.86 -4.51 13.60
N VAL A 21 -32.06 -4.90 14.03
CA VAL A 21 -32.32 -6.22 14.63
C VAL A 21 -32.64 -7.25 13.54
N GLU A 22 -33.38 -6.86 12.50
CA GLU A 22 -33.72 -7.73 11.38
C GLU A 22 -32.52 -8.02 10.46
N GLN A 23 -31.62 -7.05 10.22
CA GLN A 23 -30.40 -7.30 9.42
C GLN A 23 -29.37 -8.21 10.12
N GLN A 24 -29.44 -8.40 11.43
CA GLN A 24 -28.51 -9.26 12.18
C GLN A 24 -28.99 -10.71 12.30
N GLN A 25 -30.21 -11.03 11.84
CA GLN A 25 -30.76 -12.39 11.77
C GLN A 25 -30.75 -13.01 10.35
N GLN A 26 -30.23 -12.31 9.33
CA GLN A 26 -30.18 -12.79 7.93
C GLN A 26 -28.75 -13.05 7.39
N LYS A 27 -27.77 -13.35 8.25
CA LYS A 27 -26.39 -13.69 7.83
C LYS A 27 -25.83 -15.02 8.36
N THR A 28 -26.70 -15.97 8.71
CA THR A 28 -26.30 -17.35 9.08
C THR A 28 -27.25 -18.43 8.55
N CYS A 29 -27.53 -18.43 7.24
CA CYS A 29 -27.98 -19.62 6.47
C CYS A 29 -27.90 -19.38 4.95
N ALA A 30 -27.71 -20.46 4.19
CA ALA A 30 -27.32 -20.51 2.76
C ALA A 30 -25.91 -19.92 2.50
N SER A 31 -24.98 -20.60 1.81
CA SER A 31 -25.17 -21.54 0.68
C SER A 31 -24.70 -22.98 0.92
N THR A 32 -25.44 -23.94 0.33
CA THR A 32 -25.22 -25.39 0.40
C THR A 32 -24.85 -25.96 -0.98
N CYS A 33 -23.91 -26.92 -1.05
CA CYS A 33 -23.72 -27.92 -2.15
C CYS A 33 -23.47 -27.39 -3.59
N SER A 34 -22.68 -27.99 -4.49
CA SER A 34 -22.00 -29.30 -4.58
C SER A 34 -20.83 -29.15 -5.61
N MET A 35 -20.04 -30.12 -6.11
CA MET A 35 -20.04 -31.60 -6.06
C MET A 35 -18.62 -32.14 -6.39
N THR A 36 -18.36 -33.41 -6.05
CA THR A 36 -17.25 -34.32 -6.44
C THR A 36 -15.83 -33.99 -5.94
N GLY A 37 -15.07 -34.89 -5.30
CA GLY A 37 -15.34 -36.25 -4.79
C GLY A 37 -14.09 -36.84 -4.08
N CYS A 38 -14.25 -37.84 -3.20
CA CYS A 38 -13.23 -38.45 -2.30
C CYS A 38 -12.57 -37.48 -1.27
N GLY A 39 -12.24 -37.86 -0.03
CA GLY A 39 -12.46 -39.10 0.75
C GLY A 39 -11.68 -39.05 2.09
N LEU A 40 -12.00 -39.95 3.04
CA LEU A 40 -11.35 -40.20 4.35
C LEU A 40 -11.81 -39.37 5.59
N ARG A 41 -11.57 -39.97 6.79
CA ARG A 41 -12.18 -39.69 8.12
C ARG A 41 -11.32 -38.80 9.04
N ALA A 42 -11.98 -38.00 9.91
CA ALA A 42 -11.71 -37.77 11.36
C ALA A 42 -12.80 -36.80 11.89
N GLN A 43 -13.60 -37.06 12.94
CA GLN A 43 -13.37 -37.27 14.39
C GLN A 43 -12.93 -36.03 15.23
N GLN A 44 -13.93 -35.23 15.65
CA GLN A 44 -14.08 -34.49 16.94
C GLN A 44 -13.01 -33.44 17.39
N PRO A 45 -13.22 -32.63 18.47
CA PRO A 45 -14.32 -32.59 19.46
C PRO A 45 -14.99 -31.20 19.70
N ASP A 46 -15.98 -31.21 20.61
CA ASP A 46 -16.93 -30.13 20.94
C ASP A 46 -16.45 -29.07 21.96
N LEU A 47 -17.06 -27.88 21.90
CA LEU A 47 -16.99 -26.82 22.92
C LEU A 47 -18.23 -26.88 23.83
N VAL A 48 -18.04 -27.20 25.11
CA VAL A 48 -19.14 -27.20 26.11
C VAL A 48 -19.39 -25.79 26.64
N CYS A 49 -20.63 -25.31 26.50
CA CYS A 49 -21.09 -24.03 27.03
C CYS A 49 -21.75 -24.21 28.41
N CYS A 50 -21.31 -23.43 29.41
CA CYS A 50 -21.90 -23.46 30.75
C CYS A 50 -23.21 -22.67 30.80
N GLN A 51 -24.36 -23.36 30.88
CA GLN A 51 -25.63 -22.76 31.29
C GLN A 51 -25.91 -23.06 32.76
N TRP A 52 -26.11 -22.01 33.57
CA TRP A 52 -26.70 -22.11 34.90
C TRP A 52 -28.23 -22.02 34.79
N ALA A 53 -28.95 -22.99 35.35
CA ALA A 53 -30.41 -23.01 35.38
C ALA A 53 -30.95 -22.71 36.79
N ASN A 54 -31.98 -21.86 36.86
CA ASN A 54 -32.70 -21.53 38.09
C ASN A 54 -33.56 -22.71 38.58
N LEU A 55 -33.63 -22.95 39.89
CA LEU A 55 -34.81 -23.52 40.56
C LEU A 55 -35.02 -22.88 41.96
N PRO A 56 -36.26 -22.86 42.50
CA PRO A 56 -36.67 -21.88 43.51
C PRO A 56 -36.70 -22.40 44.97
N ILE A 57 -36.96 -21.46 45.90
CA ILE A 57 -37.08 -21.64 47.35
C ILE A 57 -38.45 -22.24 47.73
N GLY A 58 -38.49 -23.22 48.65
CA GLY A 58 -39.76 -23.74 49.20
C GLY A 58 -39.64 -24.87 50.24
N ALA A 59 -39.39 -24.49 51.50
CA ALA A 59 -39.62 -25.19 52.79
C ALA A 59 -39.88 -26.72 52.89
N ILE A 60 -39.20 -27.37 53.86
CA ILE A 60 -39.81 -28.02 55.05
C ILE A 60 -38.71 -28.19 56.13
N SER A 61 -39.10 -28.12 57.41
CA SER A 61 -38.22 -28.25 58.58
C SER A 61 -38.38 -29.64 59.23
N THR A 62 -37.28 -30.26 59.69
CA THR A 62 -37.00 -30.58 61.12
C THR A 62 -35.79 -31.52 61.28
N ALA A 63 -34.99 -31.26 62.33
CA ALA A 63 -34.12 -32.19 63.09
C ALA A 63 -32.94 -32.94 62.42
N ASP A 64 -31.76 -32.70 63.00
CA ASP A 64 -30.68 -33.65 63.33
C ASP A 64 -30.10 -34.62 62.28
N LYS A 65 -28.99 -34.19 61.65
CA LYS A 65 -27.64 -34.82 61.77
C LYS A 65 -26.59 -34.13 60.87
N PRO A 66 -25.49 -33.59 61.41
CA PRO A 66 -24.47 -32.90 60.61
C PRO A 66 -23.28 -33.78 60.15
N LEU A 67 -22.41 -33.17 59.34
CA LEU A 67 -20.95 -33.40 59.22
C LEU A 67 -20.34 -34.50 58.31
N ASN A 68 -21.07 -35.44 57.69
CA ASN A 68 -20.40 -36.48 56.85
C ASN A 68 -20.53 -36.33 55.32
N ILE A 69 -21.48 -35.56 54.80
CA ILE A 69 -21.71 -35.43 53.33
C ILE A 69 -20.81 -34.36 52.69
N THR A 70 -20.43 -33.32 53.44
CA THR A 70 -19.70 -32.15 52.92
C THR A 70 -18.23 -32.44 52.58
N ILE A 71 -17.59 -33.38 53.30
CA ILE A 71 -16.16 -33.70 53.13
C ILE A 71 -15.92 -34.55 51.87
N HIS A 72 -16.74 -35.57 51.62
CA HIS A 72 -16.63 -36.37 50.39
C HIS A 72 -16.87 -35.54 49.11
N HIS A 73 -17.69 -34.49 49.17
CA HIS A 73 -17.92 -33.59 48.04
C HIS A 73 -16.83 -32.54 47.80
N SER A 74 -15.92 -32.30 48.76
CA SER A 74 -14.75 -31.43 48.55
C SER A 74 -13.56 -32.23 48.00
N GLN A 75 -13.28 -33.42 48.54
CA GLN A 75 -12.21 -34.30 48.05
C GLN A 75 -12.43 -34.71 46.59
N ARG A 76 -13.63 -35.19 46.22
CA ARG A 76 -13.93 -35.53 44.81
C ARG A 76 -13.79 -34.34 43.85
N ARG A 77 -14.03 -33.11 44.30
CA ARG A 77 -13.81 -31.91 43.47
C ARG A 77 -12.33 -31.57 43.31
N GLN A 78 -11.52 -31.76 44.35
CA GLN A 78 -10.06 -31.61 44.22
C GLN A 78 -9.48 -32.68 43.30
N GLU A 79 -9.89 -33.94 43.46
CA GLU A 79 -9.48 -35.05 42.58
C GLU A 79 -9.83 -34.77 41.11
N GLN A 80 -11.08 -34.37 40.81
CA GLN A 80 -11.49 -33.98 39.46
C GLN A 80 -10.73 -32.75 38.92
N GLN A 81 -10.41 -31.76 39.75
CA GLN A 81 -9.59 -30.62 39.31
C GLN A 81 -8.14 -31.02 39.04
N GLN A 82 -7.57 -31.94 39.84
CA GLN A 82 -6.23 -32.48 39.65
C GLN A 82 -6.15 -33.26 38.32
N GLU A 83 -7.16 -34.09 38.05
CA GLU A 83 -7.28 -34.91 36.84
C GLU A 83 -7.46 -34.05 35.58
N LEU A 84 -8.34 -33.03 35.63
CA LEU A 84 -8.48 -32.07 34.53
C LEU A 84 -7.18 -31.29 34.26
N PHE A 85 -6.40 -30.97 35.30
CA PHE A 85 -5.13 -30.28 35.15
C PHE A 85 -4.04 -31.17 34.53
N THR A 86 -3.95 -32.45 34.91
CA THR A 86 -3.03 -33.40 34.25
C THR A 86 -3.42 -33.68 32.81
N THR A 87 -4.72 -33.86 32.51
CA THR A 87 -5.21 -34.01 31.13
C THR A 87 -4.88 -32.77 30.28
N TRP A 88 -5.10 -31.56 30.80
CA TRP A 88 -4.75 -30.31 30.11
C TRP A 88 -3.24 -30.20 29.86
N LYS A 89 -2.40 -30.57 30.84
CA LYS A 89 -0.94 -30.56 30.69
C LYS A 89 -0.47 -31.53 29.59
N GLN A 90 -1.02 -32.75 29.55
CA GLN A 90 -0.72 -33.73 28.50
C GLN A 90 -1.14 -33.23 27.11
N ALA A 91 -2.31 -32.59 26.98
CA ALA A 91 -2.75 -32.00 25.71
C ALA A 91 -1.83 -30.87 25.23
N MET A 92 -1.32 -30.04 26.15
CA MET A 92 -0.35 -28.98 25.84
C MET A 92 1.02 -29.54 25.41
N GLU A 93 1.48 -30.62 26.04
CA GLU A 93 2.72 -31.31 25.67
C GLU A 93 2.58 -31.98 24.28
N GLN A 94 1.46 -32.65 23.99
CA GLN A 94 1.16 -33.19 22.64
C GLN A 94 1.09 -32.10 21.57
N SER A 95 0.44 -30.96 21.86
CA SER A 95 0.41 -29.79 20.97
C SER A 95 1.79 -29.18 20.72
N ALA A 96 2.73 -29.30 21.66
CA ALA A 96 4.11 -28.87 21.47
C ALA A 96 4.90 -29.83 20.56
N VAL A 97 4.64 -31.15 20.64
CA VAL A 97 5.23 -32.16 19.74
C VAL A 97 4.75 -31.96 18.30
N ILE A 98 3.42 -31.87 18.09
CA ILE A 98 2.83 -31.67 16.75
C ILE A 98 3.44 -30.44 16.05
N ARG A 99 3.62 -29.33 16.77
CA ARG A 99 4.23 -28.11 16.22
C ARG A 99 5.72 -28.26 15.87
N ARG A 100 6.47 -29.15 16.52
CA ARG A 100 7.84 -29.49 16.10
C ARG A 100 7.83 -30.34 14.84
N ASP A 101 6.99 -31.36 14.79
CA ASP A 101 6.90 -32.27 13.63
C ASP A 101 6.45 -31.51 12.37
N GLU A 102 5.53 -30.55 12.50
CA GLU A 102 5.14 -29.65 11.41
C GLU A 102 6.29 -28.73 10.98
N ALA A 103 7.05 -28.16 11.93
CA ALA A 103 8.21 -27.33 11.62
C ALA A 103 9.33 -28.12 10.93
N GLU A 104 9.63 -29.34 11.37
CA GLU A 104 10.56 -30.24 10.70
C GLU A 104 10.08 -30.64 9.29
N ARG A 105 8.78 -30.92 9.12
CA ARG A 105 8.20 -31.23 7.82
C ARG A 105 8.32 -30.04 6.86
N GLN A 106 8.07 -28.82 7.33
CA GLN A 106 8.29 -27.59 6.55
C GLN A 106 9.77 -27.37 6.20
N ALA A 107 10.68 -27.63 7.14
CA ALA A 107 12.13 -27.55 6.89
C ALA A 107 12.57 -28.53 5.79
N ARG A 108 12.11 -29.79 5.84
CA ARG A 108 12.41 -30.80 4.80
C ARG A 108 11.84 -30.41 3.43
N LEU A 109 10.63 -29.87 3.38
CA LEU A 109 10.01 -29.37 2.13
C LEU A 109 10.74 -28.15 1.56
N SER A 110 11.23 -27.25 2.42
CA SER A 110 12.09 -26.13 2.03
C SER A 110 13.42 -26.63 1.43
N GLN A 111 14.06 -27.59 2.08
CA GLN A 111 15.33 -28.16 1.63
C GLN A 111 15.19 -28.94 0.31
N GLN A 112 14.08 -29.66 0.11
CA GLN A 112 13.75 -30.31 -1.17
C GLN A 112 13.47 -29.30 -2.29
N ARG A 113 12.85 -28.15 -1.98
CA ARG A 113 12.72 -27.04 -2.94
C ARG A 113 14.08 -26.45 -3.31
N ALA A 114 14.97 -26.27 -2.35
CA ALA A 114 16.31 -25.72 -2.59
C ALA A 114 17.15 -26.62 -3.53
N THR A 115 17.13 -27.94 -3.34
CA THR A 115 17.82 -28.87 -4.24
C THR A 115 17.18 -28.96 -5.63
N ALA A 116 15.86 -28.92 -5.74
CA ALA A 116 15.17 -28.91 -7.05
C ALA A 116 15.39 -27.62 -7.88
N VAL A 117 15.84 -26.52 -7.25
CA VAL A 117 16.15 -25.25 -7.93
C VAL A 117 17.55 -25.26 -8.57
N GLN A 118 18.47 -26.12 -8.10
CA GLN A 118 19.87 -26.15 -8.56
C GLN A 118 20.07 -26.70 -9.98
N GLU A 119 19.12 -27.48 -10.52
CA GLU A 119 19.29 -28.16 -11.82
C GLU A 119 18.80 -27.38 -13.06
N LYS A 120 18.37 -26.11 -12.92
CA LYS A 120 17.92 -25.27 -14.05
C LYS A 120 18.49 -23.85 -14.03
N GLU A 121 19.82 -23.79 -14.11
CA GLU A 121 20.53 -22.58 -14.51
C GLU A 121 20.47 -22.42 -16.03
N CYS A 122 19.94 -21.29 -16.51
CA CYS A 122 19.73 -21.05 -17.93
C CYS A 122 21.02 -20.50 -18.56
N GLN A 123 21.84 -21.38 -19.13
CA GLN A 123 23.06 -21.00 -19.84
C GLN A 123 22.72 -20.34 -21.18
N LEU A 124 22.56 -19.01 -21.17
CA LEU A 124 22.54 -18.16 -22.37
C LEU A 124 23.58 -17.04 -22.23
N PRO A 125 24.24 -16.64 -23.33
CA PRO A 125 25.37 -15.71 -23.27
C PRO A 125 24.99 -14.28 -22.86
N MET A 126 25.99 -13.55 -22.36
CA MET A 126 25.91 -12.42 -21.43
C MET A 126 25.16 -11.15 -21.90
N ASP A 127 24.80 -11.02 -23.18
CA ASP A 127 24.41 -9.73 -23.77
C ASP A 127 22.88 -9.52 -23.88
N MET A 128 22.08 -10.48 -23.42
CA MET A 128 20.68 -10.25 -23.06
C MET A 128 20.40 -10.92 -21.72
N GLU A 129 20.06 -10.13 -20.70
CA GLU A 129 19.53 -10.68 -19.46
C GLU A 129 18.25 -11.44 -19.77
N CYS A 130 18.33 -12.77 -19.72
CA CYS A 130 17.17 -13.63 -19.87
C CYS A 130 16.12 -13.21 -18.84
N GLY A 131 14.90 -12.86 -19.28
CA GLY A 131 13.86 -12.31 -18.40
C GLY A 131 13.49 -13.21 -17.21
N CYS A 132 13.93 -14.47 -17.21
CA CYS A 132 13.89 -15.38 -16.06
C CYS A 132 14.80 -14.93 -14.90
N LYS A 133 15.96 -14.31 -15.15
CA LYS A 133 16.87 -13.76 -14.13
C LYS A 133 16.19 -12.57 -13.44
N THR A 134 15.81 -11.55 -14.21
CA THR A 134 15.09 -10.36 -13.73
C THR A 134 13.80 -10.73 -12.98
N LYS A 135 13.07 -11.76 -13.45
CA LYS A 135 11.90 -12.30 -12.75
C LYS A 135 12.24 -12.91 -11.38
N ARG A 136 13.28 -13.73 -11.28
CA ARG A 136 13.73 -14.31 -9.99
C ARG A 136 14.16 -13.22 -9.02
N GLU A 137 14.97 -12.26 -9.48
CA GLU A 137 15.44 -11.13 -8.67
C GLU A 137 14.27 -10.29 -8.14
N LYS A 138 13.27 -10.01 -8.99
CA LYS A 138 12.02 -9.34 -8.60
C LYS A 138 11.21 -10.16 -7.57
N GLU A 139 11.04 -11.46 -7.78
CA GLU A 139 10.33 -12.36 -6.85
C GLU A 139 11.04 -12.46 -5.49
N GLU A 140 12.37 -12.52 -5.47
CA GLU A 140 13.18 -12.48 -4.25
C GLU A 140 13.09 -11.12 -3.53
N GLN A 141 13.19 -10.02 -4.26
CA GLN A 141 13.05 -8.66 -3.72
C GLN A 141 11.67 -8.51 -3.06
N GLU A 142 10.60 -8.96 -3.73
CA GLU A 142 9.25 -8.95 -3.17
C GLU A 142 9.12 -9.76 -1.89
N GLN A 143 9.66 -11.00 -1.85
CA GLN A 143 9.65 -11.81 -0.64
C GLN A 143 10.40 -11.15 0.52
N ARG A 144 11.58 -10.55 0.26
CA ARG A 144 12.38 -9.84 1.27
C ARG A 144 11.63 -8.61 1.81
N VAL A 145 11.05 -7.78 0.93
CA VAL A 145 10.29 -6.58 1.33
C VAL A 145 9.05 -6.94 2.14
N LEU A 146 8.29 -7.97 1.73
CA LEU A 146 7.11 -8.43 2.47
C LEU A 146 7.48 -9.05 3.83
N ALA A 147 8.65 -9.67 3.97
CA ALA A 147 9.16 -10.14 5.26
C ALA A 147 9.50 -8.96 6.19
N GLU A 148 10.28 -7.98 5.72
CA GLU A 148 10.59 -6.76 6.48
C GLU A 148 9.32 -5.98 6.90
N ALA A 149 8.31 -5.91 6.03
CA ALA A 149 7.05 -5.23 6.32
C ALA A 149 6.26 -5.96 7.44
N ARG A 150 6.23 -7.30 7.41
CA ARG A 150 5.62 -8.12 8.48
C ARG A 150 6.35 -7.94 9.82
N GLU A 151 7.68 -7.90 9.80
CA GLU A 151 8.50 -7.66 11.00
C GLU A 151 8.22 -6.28 11.61
N LYS A 152 8.22 -5.22 10.79
CA LYS A 152 7.87 -3.86 11.22
C LYS A 152 6.47 -3.78 11.82
N GLN A 153 5.49 -4.46 11.22
CA GLN A 153 4.12 -4.53 11.77
C GLN A 153 4.09 -5.27 13.12
N ALA A 154 4.79 -6.40 13.25
CA ALA A 154 4.89 -7.13 14.51
C ALA A 154 5.53 -6.28 15.63
N MET A 155 6.61 -5.55 15.32
CA MET A 155 7.27 -4.64 16.27
C MET A 155 6.36 -3.48 16.72
N GLN A 156 5.46 -2.99 15.86
CA GLN A 156 4.51 -1.92 16.21
C GLN A 156 3.34 -2.40 17.09
N VAL A 157 3.00 -3.69 17.07
CA VAL A 157 1.92 -4.27 17.90
C VAL A 157 2.42 -4.69 19.29
N ALA A 158 3.69 -5.10 19.42
CA ALA A 158 4.29 -5.57 20.67
C ALA A 158 4.09 -4.66 21.92
N PRO A 159 4.15 -3.31 21.84
CA PRO A 159 4.02 -2.44 23.03
C PRO A 159 2.65 -2.51 23.73
N GLN A 160 1.61 -3.02 23.07
CA GLN A 160 0.26 -3.08 23.65
C GLN A 160 0.04 -4.24 24.63
N LEU A 161 0.94 -5.25 24.65
CA LEU A 161 0.80 -6.44 25.49
C LEU A 161 1.52 -6.33 26.85
N GLN A 162 2.59 -5.53 26.97
CA GLN A 162 3.34 -5.41 28.23
C GLN A 162 2.59 -4.60 29.30
N LEU A 163 1.79 -3.61 28.90
CA LEU A 163 1.02 -2.73 29.82
C LEU A 163 -0.13 -3.42 30.59
N GLN A 164 -0.46 -4.68 30.29
CA GLN A 164 -1.55 -5.42 30.97
C GLN A 164 -1.07 -6.38 32.08
N VAL A 165 0.24 -6.59 32.24
CA VAL A 165 0.77 -7.59 33.18
C VAL A 165 1.01 -7.02 34.58
N GLU A 166 1.27 -5.71 34.69
CA GLU A 166 1.75 -5.07 35.93
C GLU A 166 0.66 -4.66 36.93
N GLN A 167 -0.63 -4.85 36.61
CA GLN A 167 -1.75 -4.50 37.51
C GLN A 167 -2.49 -5.72 38.05
N ARG A 168 -1.88 -6.40 39.03
CA ARG A 168 -2.61 -7.25 40.00
C ARG A 168 -2.40 -6.72 41.42
N PRO A 169 -3.40 -6.12 42.07
CA PRO A 169 -3.27 -5.69 43.47
C PRO A 169 -3.36 -6.91 44.40
N ALA A 170 -2.38 -7.04 45.30
CA ALA A 170 -2.44 -8.01 46.40
C ALA A 170 -3.43 -7.54 47.46
N SER A 171 -4.35 -8.42 47.87
CA SER A 171 -5.36 -8.13 48.88
C SER A 171 -4.88 -8.48 50.30
N THR A 172 -4.76 -7.49 51.18
CA THR A 172 -4.69 -7.71 52.63
C THR A 172 -5.72 -6.84 53.35
N SER A 173 -6.45 -7.46 54.29
CA SER A 173 -7.65 -6.91 54.90
C SER A 173 -7.44 -6.50 56.36
N LYS A 174 -7.88 -5.30 56.73
CA LYS A 174 -8.36 -4.99 58.10
C LYS A 174 -9.54 -4.01 58.03
N PRO A 175 -10.56 -4.13 58.90
CA PRO A 175 -11.72 -3.26 58.89
C PRO A 175 -11.44 -1.94 59.63
N SER A 176 -12.16 -0.88 59.28
CA SER A 176 -12.18 0.38 60.03
C SER A 176 -13.58 1.00 59.97
N ILE A 177 -13.97 1.61 61.09
CA ILE A 177 -15.37 1.93 61.42
C ILE A 177 -15.89 3.12 60.59
N SER A 178 -17.13 2.99 60.11
CA SER A 178 -17.85 4.05 59.41
C SER A 178 -18.41 5.11 60.36
N VAL A 179 -18.09 6.38 60.11
CA VAL A 179 -18.86 7.53 60.61
C VAL A 179 -19.40 8.29 59.40
N ILE A 180 -20.71 8.52 59.39
CA ILE A 180 -21.43 9.19 58.32
C ILE A 180 -21.45 10.69 58.62
N ASN A 181 -21.16 11.54 57.63
CA ASN A 181 -21.75 12.87 57.60
C ASN A 181 -21.88 13.48 56.19
N SER A 182 -23.14 13.78 55.85
CA SER A 182 -23.66 14.93 55.11
C SER A 182 -22.96 15.50 53.85
N SER A 183 -23.73 15.40 52.75
CA SER A 183 -23.97 16.45 51.74
C SER A 183 -22.82 16.98 50.87
N THR A 184 -22.67 16.38 49.69
CA THR A 184 -22.36 17.10 48.44
C THR A 184 -22.94 16.30 47.26
N PRO A 185 -23.61 16.92 46.26
CA PRO A 185 -24.03 16.18 45.08
C PRO A 185 -22.79 15.78 44.26
N ALA A 186 -22.41 14.51 44.35
CA ALA A 186 -21.30 13.97 43.60
C ALA A 186 -21.57 14.08 42.09
N VAL A 187 -20.88 15.02 41.44
CA VAL A 187 -20.75 15.04 39.99
C VAL A 187 -20.12 13.71 39.60
N LYS A 188 -20.90 12.85 38.92
CA LYS A 188 -20.37 11.63 38.32
C LYS A 188 -19.40 12.04 37.20
N VAL A 189 -18.14 12.21 37.56
CA VAL A 189 -17.02 12.20 36.62
C VAL A 189 -16.98 10.80 36.02
N THR A 190 -17.76 10.59 34.97
CA THR A 190 -17.61 9.42 34.11
C THR A 190 -16.20 9.49 33.54
N SER A 191 -15.33 8.58 33.96
CA SER A 191 -14.00 8.42 33.42
C SER A 191 -14.09 7.94 31.96
N SER A 192 -14.36 8.90 31.06
CA SER A 192 -14.16 8.69 29.64
C SER A 192 -12.71 8.28 29.44
N LYS A 193 -12.49 7.06 28.92
CA LYS A 193 -11.17 6.65 28.44
C LYS A 193 -10.66 7.77 27.52
N PRO A 194 -9.41 8.26 27.69
CA PRO A 194 -8.90 9.30 26.82
C PRO A 194 -9.03 8.82 25.38
N GLN A 195 -9.81 9.55 24.58
CA GLN A 195 -9.91 9.27 23.15
C GLN A 195 -8.51 9.46 22.58
N GLN A 196 -7.90 8.37 22.10
CA GLN A 196 -6.64 8.46 21.37
C GLN A 196 -6.88 9.32 20.13
N MET A 197 -6.43 10.57 20.20
CA MET A 197 -6.56 11.52 19.11
C MET A 197 -5.67 11.04 17.97
N GLN A 198 -6.30 10.51 16.91
CA GLN A 198 -5.57 9.98 15.77
C GLN A 198 -4.78 11.10 15.10
N MET A 199 -3.45 10.95 15.04
CA MET A 199 -2.57 11.86 14.32
C MET A 199 -2.95 11.84 12.84
N SER A 200 -3.28 13.01 12.30
CA SER A 200 -3.64 13.19 10.90
C SER A 200 -2.95 14.44 10.34
N PHE A 201 -2.80 14.49 9.02
CA PHE A 201 -2.18 15.61 8.32
C PHE A 201 -3.05 15.99 7.12
N HIS A 202 -3.32 17.29 6.96
CA HIS A 202 -3.95 17.84 5.76
C HIS A 202 -3.02 18.89 5.16
N ARG A 203 -2.39 18.56 4.04
CA ARG A 203 -1.35 19.37 3.38
C ARG A 203 -0.17 19.73 4.29
N ARG A 204 0.76 20.51 3.75
CA ARG A 204 1.89 21.15 4.43
C ARG A 204 2.08 22.53 3.81
N HIS A 205 2.52 23.51 4.60
CA HIS A 205 2.93 24.80 4.07
C HIS A 205 4.20 24.63 3.23
N LEU A 206 4.22 25.25 2.06
CA LEU A 206 5.44 25.35 1.26
C LEU A 206 6.49 26.18 2.02
N PRO A 207 7.77 25.79 1.98
CA PRO A 207 8.88 26.61 2.44
C PRO A 207 8.96 27.93 1.66
N HIS A 208 9.59 28.95 2.24
CA HIS A 208 9.69 30.28 1.63
C HIS A 208 10.39 30.29 0.26
N GLU A 209 11.31 29.36 0.02
CA GLU A 209 12.00 29.13 -1.25
C GLU A 209 11.09 28.55 -2.37
N CYS A 210 9.82 28.23 -2.06
CA CYS A 210 8.88 27.59 -2.98
C CYS A 210 7.62 28.46 -3.17
N ILE A 211 7.52 29.13 -4.32
CA ILE A 211 6.37 30.00 -4.63
C ILE A 211 5.20 29.14 -5.13
N ALA A 212 4.11 29.09 -4.37
CA ALA A 212 2.92 28.32 -4.74
C ALA A 212 2.37 28.76 -6.11
N PHE A 213 2.13 27.81 -7.03
CA PHE A 213 1.63 28.10 -8.39
C PHE A 213 0.35 28.94 -8.41
N SER A 214 -0.55 28.70 -7.45
CA SER A 214 -1.82 29.42 -7.33
C SER A 214 -1.72 30.79 -6.63
N SER A 215 -0.53 31.23 -6.19
CA SER A 215 -0.36 32.56 -5.59
C SER A 215 -0.42 33.67 -6.67
N ALA A 216 -0.51 34.93 -6.25
CA ALA A 216 -0.45 36.05 -7.21
C ALA A 216 0.89 36.05 -7.99
N GLU A 217 1.99 35.79 -7.29
CA GLU A 217 3.32 35.69 -7.85
C GLU A 217 3.49 34.44 -8.73
N GLY A 218 3.02 33.27 -8.28
CA GLY A 218 3.09 32.03 -9.07
C GLY A 218 2.32 32.09 -10.39
N ARG A 219 1.21 32.84 -10.42
CA ARG A 219 0.48 33.15 -11.67
C ARG A 219 1.21 34.20 -12.53
N LYS A 220 1.85 35.19 -11.91
CA LYS A 220 2.68 36.17 -12.63
C LYS A 220 3.82 35.46 -13.38
N LEU A 221 4.57 34.60 -12.69
CA LEU A 221 5.62 33.77 -13.28
C LEU A 221 5.11 32.89 -14.43
N PHE A 222 3.93 32.29 -14.28
CA PHE A 222 3.32 31.52 -15.37
C PHE A 222 3.06 32.36 -16.62
N VAL A 223 2.50 33.56 -16.46
CA VAL A 223 2.21 34.49 -17.56
C VAL A 223 3.50 35.00 -18.21
N GLU A 224 4.53 35.32 -17.42
CA GLU A 224 5.83 35.78 -17.93
C GLU A 224 6.57 34.67 -18.69
N ALA A 225 6.60 33.45 -18.15
CA ALA A 225 7.19 32.29 -18.82
C ALA A 225 6.45 31.90 -20.13
N LEU A 226 5.11 31.95 -20.12
CA LEU A 226 4.27 31.65 -21.29
C LEU A 226 4.46 32.68 -22.42
N ASN A 227 4.58 33.96 -22.08
CA ASN A 227 4.77 35.06 -23.04
C ASN A 227 6.24 35.33 -23.38
N SER A 228 7.20 34.57 -22.84
CA SER A 228 8.61 34.65 -23.22
C SER A 228 8.79 34.35 -24.72
N PRO A 229 9.82 34.91 -25.41
CA PRO A 229 9.99 34.73 -26.86
C PRO A 229 10.11 33.28 -27.35
N LYS A 230 10.47 32.34 -26.45
CA LYS A 230 10.57 30.90 -26.72
C LYS A 230 9.37 30.09 -26.20
N ASN A 231 8.46 30.70 -25.43
CA ASN A 231 7.39 30.07 -24.66
C ASN A 231 7.87 28.80 -23.92
N TYR A 232 8.42 28.97 -22.73
CA TYR A 232 8.88 27.85 -21.90
C TYR A 232 7.77 27.17 -21.08
N MET A 233 6.51 27.28 -21.51
CA MET A 233 5.35 26.63 -20.88
C MET A 233 4.65 25.63 -21.82
N GLN A 234 5.25 25.28 -22.97
CA GLN A 234 4.62 24.39 -23.97
C GLN A 234 4.22 23.03 -23.39
N ILE A 235 5.09 22.43 -22.56
CA ILE A 235 4.81 21.13 -21.92
C ILE A 235 3.80 21.19 -20.77
N TYR A 236 3.46 22.40 -20.28
CA TYR A 236 2.47 22.56 -19.20
C TYR A 236 1.11 21.99 -19.58
N PHE A 237 0.63 22.30 -20.78
CA PHE A 237 -0.71 21.98 -21.23
C PHE A 237 -0.98 20.46 -21.26
N PRO A 238 -0.19 19.62 -21.96
CA PRO A 238 -0.39 18.18 -21.93
C PRO A 238 -0.15 17.57 -20.54
N LEU A 239 0.77 18.11 -19.72
CA LEU A 239 0.95 17.63 -18.34
C LEU A 239 -0.24 18.00 -17.43
N ALA A 240 -0.86 19.16 -17.63
CA ALA A 240 -2.01 19.63 -16.85
C ALA A 240 -3.27 18.81 -17.13
N GLU A 241 -3.50 18.41 -18.39
CA GLU A 241 -4.55 17.45 -18.77
C GLU A 241 -4.40 16.11 -18.05
N GLN A 242 -3.17 15.70 -17.75
CA GLN A 242 -2.83 14.42 -17.14
C GLN A 242 -2.55 14.49 -15.64
N PHE A 243 -2.83 15.64 -14.98
CA PHE A 243 -2.35 15.85 -13.62
C PHE A 243 -3.13 15.05 -12.57
N ILE A 244 -2.56 13.91 -12.17
CA ILE A 244 -3.08 12.99 -11.16
C ILE A 244 -2.50 13.21 -9.76
N THR A 245 -3.17 12.69 -8.74
CA THR A 245 -2.63 12.57 -7.38
C THR A 245 -2.09 11.16 -7.21
N GLN A 246 -0.87 11.00 -6.67
CA GLN A 246 -0.31 9.67 -6.43
C GLN A 246 -1.22 8.81 -5.53
N ALA A 247 -1.57 7.60 -5.97
CA ALA A 247 -2.53 6.74 -5.27
C ALA A 247 -2.02 6.25 -3.90
N GLU A 248 -0.71 6.06 -3.75
CA GLU A 248 -0.05 5.63 -2.51
C GLU A 248 1.07 6.61 -2.13
N PRO A 249 1.42 6.78 -0.83
CA PRO A 249 2.50 7.68 -0.40
C PRO A 249 3.87 7.43 -1.04
N ALA A 250 4.14 6.19 -1.47
CA ALA A 250 5.37 5.79 -2.14
C ALA A 250 5.33 5.91 -3.68
N TYR A 251 4.13 6.00 -4.29
CA TYR A 251 3.93 5.91 -5.75
C TYR A 251 4.29 7.19 -6.54
N CYS A 252 5.04 8.13 -5.97
CA CYS A 252 5.41 9.37 -6.67
C CYS A 252 6.09 9.13 -8.04
N GLY A 253 6.98 8.12 -8.13
CA GLY A 253 7.59 7.70 -9.38
C GLY A 253 6.59 7.13 -10.38
N LEU A 254 5.76 6.16 -9.96
CA LEU A 254 4.73 5.54 -10.83
C LEU A 254 3.72 6.56 -11.35
N SER A 255 3.28 7.47 -10.48
CA SER A 255 2.29 8.50 -10.82
C SER A 255 2.85 9.53 -11.79
N THR A 256 4.11 9.93 -11.56
CA THR A 256 4.84 10.79 -12.49
C THR A 256 4.99 10.12 -13.85
N LEU A 257 5.32 8.82 -13.89
CA LEU A 257 5.45 8.09 -15.14
C LEU A 257 4.11 8.00 -15.89
N ALA A 258 3.01 7.60 -15.25
CA ALA A 258 1.69 7.57 -15.89
C ALA A 258 1.31 8.93 -16.49
N MET A 259 1.51 10.01 -15.73
CA MET A 259 1.26 11.38 -16.18
C MET A 259 2.08 11.75 -17.41
N CYS A 260 3.38 11.39 -17.44
CA CYS A 260 4.26 11.69 -18.56
C CYS A 260 3.95 10.84 -19.81
N LEU A 261 3.64 9.55 -19.64
CA LEU A 261 3.31 8.66 -20.76
C LEU A 261 2.00 9.07 -21.44
N ASN A 262 0.97 9.43 -20.66
CA ASN A 262 -0.29 9.94 -21.21
C ASN A 262 -0.09 11.33 -21.86
N ALA A 263 0.78 12.19 -21.31
CA ALA A 263 1.07 13.52 -21.88
C ALA A 263 1.84 13.43 -23.22
N LEU A 264 2.71 12.43 -23.36
CA LEU A 264 3.35 12.04 -24.63
C LEU A 264 2.41 11.22 -25.55
N GLN A 265 1.13 11.04 -25.17
CA GLN A 265 0.11 10.29 -25.91
C GLN A 265 0.48 8.83 -26.22
N ILE A 266 1.34 8.23 -25.40
CA ILE A 266 1.79 6.84 -25.59
C ILE A 266 0.61 5.89 -25.35
N ASP A 267 0.39 4.98 -26.29
CA ASP A 267 -0.59 3.91 -26.18
C ASP A 267 0.00 2.77 -25.33
N PRO A 268 -0.59 2.36 -24.20
CA PRO A 268 -0.08 1.26 -23.39
C PRO A 268 -0.21 -0.10 -24.08
N GLY A 269 -0.94 -0.22 -25.19
CA GLY A 269 -1.13 -1.48 -25.93
C GLY A 269 -2.00 -2.52 -25.23
N ARG A 270 -2.47 -2.23 -24.00
CA ARG A 270 -3.27 -3.10 -23.14
C ARG A 270 -4.47 -2.35 -22.55
N LEU A 271 -5.52 -3.10 -22.23
CA LEU A 271 -6.73 -2.55 -21.61
C LEU A 271 -6.43 -2.04 -20.20
N TRP A 272 -7.05 -0.92 -19.84
CA TRP A 272 -7.05 -0.35 -18.50
C TRP A 272 -8.39 -0.59 -17.82
N LYS A 273 -9.48 -0.04 -18.38
CA LYS A 273 -10.84 -0.12 -17.81
C LYS A 273 -11.87 -0.30 -18.91
N GLY A 274 -12.50 -1.47 -18.96
CA GLY A 274 -13.39 -1.84 -20.07
C GLY A 274 -12.63 -1.78 -21.41
N PRO A 275 -13.15 -1.09 -22.45
CA PRO A 275 -12.46 -0.95 -23.73
C PRO A 275 -11.35 0.11 -23.72
N TRP A 276 -11.21 0.91 -22.66
CA TRP A 276 -10.28 2.03 -22.62
C TRP A 276 -8.84 1.58 -22.34
N ARG A 277 -7.89 2.22 -23.03
CA ARG A 277 -6.43 2.03 -22.87
C ARG A 277 -5.84 3.35 -22.38
N TRP A 278 -5.18 3.35 -21.22
CA TRP A 278 -4.64 4.53 -20.58
C TRP A 278 -3.56 4.12 -19.56
N PHE A 279 -2.56 4.97 -19.29
CA PHE A 279 -1.62 4.70 -18.21
C PHE A 279 -2.19 5.10 -16.84
N SER A 280 -2.01 4.19 -15.88
CA SER A 280 -2.22 4.35 -14.44
C SER A 280 -1.08 3.67 -13.70
N GLU A 281 -0.94 3.89 -12.39
CA GLU A 281 0.14 3.27 -11.62
C GLU A 281 0.09 1.74 -11.62
N GLU A 282 -1.09 1.13 -11.81
CA GLU A 282 -1.30 -0.32 -11.77
C GLU A 282 -0.72 -1.08 -12.98
N LEU A 283 -0.29 -0.36 -14.03
CA LEU A 283 0.33 -0.95 -15.22
C LEU A 283 1.86 -1.06 -15.12
N PHE A 284 2.50 -0.58 -14.06
CA PHE A 284 3.96 -0.53 -13.93
C PHE A 284 4.55 -1.68 -13.11
N ASP A 285 4.42 -2.89 -13.65
CA ASP A 285 4.85 -4.14 -12.99
C ASP A 285 6.03 -4.85 -13.69
N CYS A 286 6.64 -4.26 -14.72
CA CYS A 286 7.68 -4.93 -15.51
C CYS A 286 9.04 -5.06 -14.81
N CYS A 287 9.52 -4.00 -14.16
CA CYS A 287 10.88 -3.95 -13.56
C CYS A 287 10.92 -4.09 -12.04
N THR A 288 9.80 -3.83 -11.37
CA THR A 288 9.63 -3.90 -9.90
C THR A 288 8.18 -4.30 -9.65
N SER A 289 7.85 -4.90 -8.50
CA SER A 289 6.45 -5.22 -8.20
C SER A 289 5.74 -4.07 -7.50
N LEU A 290 4.43 -3.95 -7.73
CA LEU A 290 3.60 -2.89 -7.13
C LEU A 290 3.57 -2.95 -5.60
N SER A 291 3.80 -4.13 -5.01
CA SER A 291 3.98 -4.36 -3.57
C SER A 291 5.31 -3.79 -3.07
N VAL A 292 6.43 -4.08 -3.73
CA VAL A 292 7.75 -3.47 -3.41
C VAL A 292 7.71 -1.96 -3.57
N ALA A 293 7.18 -1.47 -4.69
CA ALA A 293 7.02 -0.05 -4.96
C ALA A 293 6.12 0.68 -3.94
N LYS A 294 5.17 -0.04 -3.31
CA LYS A 294 4.26 0.53 -2.30
C LYS A 294 4.95 0.69 -0.94
N GLU A 295 5.83 -0.24 -0.58
CA GLU A 295 6.56 -0.22 0.70
C GLU A 295 7.82 0.65 0.66
N LYS A 296 8.58 0.64 -0.45
CA LYS A 296 9.90 1.29 -0.56
C LYS A 296 9.96 2.46 -1.56
N GLY A 297 8.93 2.64 -2.39
CA GLY A 297 9.03 3.52 -3.56
C GLY A 297 9.85 2.87 -4.68
N ILE A 298 10.32 3.67 -5.64
CA ILE A 298 11.20 3.20 -6.71
C ILE A 298 12.45 4.09 -6.81
N SER A 299 13.56 3.48 -7.19
CA SER A 299 14.80 4.16 -7.54
C SER A 299 14.71 4.84 -8.91
N MET A 300 15.65 5.74 -9.21
CA MET A 300 15.76 6.35 -10.54
C MET A 300 16.07 5.31 -11.63
N SER A 301 16.78 4.23 -11.30
CA SER A 301 17.09 3.14 -12.22
C SER A 301 15.84 2.30 -12.55
N GLU A 302 15.02 1.99 -11.55
CA GLU A 302 13.71 1.35 -11.76
C GLU A 302 12.78 2.26 -12.57
N PHE A 303 12.75 3.57 -12.31
CA PHE A 303 11.98 4.53 -13.11
C PHE A 303 12.37 4.49 -14.60
N ILE A 304 13.67 4.51 -14.90
CA ILE A 304 14.20 4.42 -16.27
C ILE A 304 13.79 3.09 -16.93
N CYS A 305 13.90 1.98 -16.21
CA CYS A 305 13.49 0.67 -16.69
C CYS A 305 11.98 0.63 -17.01
N LEU A 306 11.13 1.07 -16.08
CA LEU A 306 9.68 1.14 -16.27
C LEU A 306 9.30 2.01 -17.47
N ALA A 307 9.97 3.15 -17.68
CA ALA A 307 9.74 4.02 -18.84
C ALA A 307 10.11 3.34 -20.17
N ARG A 308 11.31 2.73 -20.24
CA ARG A 308 11.77 2.00 -21.44
C ARG A 308 10.88 0.81 -21.78
N CYS A 309 10.47 0.03 -20.79
CA CYS A 309 9.57 -1.11 -20.97
C CYS A 309 8.15 -0.71 -21.44
N ASN A 310 7.75 0.56 -21.28
CA ASN A 310 6.49 1.09 -21.79
C ASN A 310 6.68 1.96 -23.06
N GLY A 311 7.77 1.75 -23.80
CA GLY A 311 7.95 2.26 -25.16
C GLY A 311 8.52 3.67 -25.27
N VAL A 312 9.01 4.28 -24.19
CA VAL A 312 9.54 5.65 -24.21
C VAL A 312 11.07 5.67 -24.20
N MET A 313 11.65 6.53 -25.04
CA MET A 313 13.09 6.79 -25.00
C MET A 313 13.42 7.60 -23.76
N THR A 314 14.51 7.22 -23.07
CA THR A 314 14.99 7.94 -21.89
C THR A 314 16.41 8.43 -22.12
N LYS A 315 16.67 9.68 -21.74
CA LYS A 315 18.02 10.21 -21.54
C LYS A 315 18.15 10.68 -20.10
N ASP A 316 18.87 9.92 -19.30
CA ASP A 316 19.10 10.20 -17.89
C ASP A 316 20.41 10.95 -17.64
N TYR A 317 20.39 11.77 -16.60
CA TYR A 317 21.52 12.56 -16.12
C TYR A 317 21.57 12.42 -14.61
N ARG A 318 22.68 11.89 -14.08
CA ARG A 318 22.94 11.91 -12.63
C ARG A 318 23.55 13.26 -12.27
N ALA A 319 23.11 13.85 -11.17
CA ALA A 319 23.68 15.08 -10.66
C ALA A 319 24.97 14.79 -9.86
N ASN A 320 25.98 14.30 -10.56
CA ASN A 320 27.37 14.23 -10.09
C ASN A 320 28.08 15.56 -10.42
N ASP A 321 29.39 15.63 -10.16
CA ASP A 321 30.21 16.83 -10.42
C ASP A 321 30.36 17.15 -11.92
N GLU A 322 30.06 16.20 -12.82
CA GLU A 322 30.13 16.38 -14.28
C GLU A 322 28.89 17.11 -14.83
N PHE A 323 27.72 16.94 -14.18
CA PHE A 323 26.46 17.54 -14.61
C PHE A 323 26.24 18.91 -13.97
N THR A 324 26.73 19.96 -14.62
CA THR A 324 26.71 21.33 -14.08
C THR A 324 25.31 21.97 -14.11
N LEU A 325 25.12 23.02 -13.28
CA LEU A 325 23.88 23.82 -13.29
C LEU A 325 23.58 24.43 -14.67
N ASP A 326 24.61 24.82 -15.42
CA ASP A 326 24.43 25.38 -16.77
C ASP A 326 23.98 24.32 -17.77
N GLN A 327 24.53 23.10 -17.70
CA GLN A 327 24.04 21.97 -18.48
C GLN A 327 22.58 21.62 -18.13
N PHE A 328 22.23 21.65 -16.84
CA PHE A 328 20.84 21.47 -16.40
C PHE A 328 19.92 22.55 -16.97
N ARG A 329 20.36 23.82 -16.97
CA ARG A 329 19.61 24.94 -17.54
C ARG A 329 19.35 24.77 -19.03
N GLU A 330 20.35 24.35 -19.81
CA GLU A 330 20.17 24.14 -21.25
C GLU A 330 19.26 22.94 -21.55
N VAL A 331 19.32 21.86 -20.75
CA VAL A 331 18.36 20.75 -20.83
C VAL A 331 16.92 21.24 -20.53
N VAL A 332 16.75 22.05 -19.48
CA VAL A 332 15.45 22.64 -19.10
C VAL A 332 14.90 23.57 -20.17
N LYS A 333 15.71 24.48 -20.70
CA LYS A 333 15.31 25.40 -21.78
C LYS A 333 14.84 24.64 -23.01
N LYS A 334 15.59 23.62 -23.45
CA LYS A 334 15.26 22.80 -24.62
C LYS A 334 13.92 22.07 -24.46
N SER A 335 13.73 21.36 -23.35
CA SER A 335 12.49 20.60 -23.10
C SER A 335 11.29 21.53 -22.90
N CYS A 336 11.44 22.61 -22.13
CA CYS A 336 10.30 23.49 -21.81
C CYS A 336 9.82 24.34 -22.99
N SER A 337 10.68 24.61 -23.99
CA SER A 337 10.28 25.33 -25.23
C SER A 337 9.54 24.45 -26.25
N THR A 338 9.27 23.20 -25.92
CA THR A 338 8.63 22.20 -26.79
C THR A 338 7.62 21.36 -26.01
N ASN A 339 6.92 20.45 -26.69
CA ASN A 339 6.02 19.48 -26.06
C ASN A 339 6.34 18.02 -26.45
N ASP A 340 7.50 17.76 -27.06
CA ASP A 340 7.92 16.43 -27.53
C ASP A 340 8.81 15.68 -26.53
N GLU A 341 9.34 16.37 -25.50
CA GLU A 341 10.11 15.77 -24.42
C GLU A 341 9.77 16.35 -23.03
N ILE A 342 9.67 15.48 -22.03
CA ILE A 342 9.34 15.82 -20.63
C ILE A 342 10.55 15.56 -19.74
N ILE A 343 10.95 16.54 -18.94
CA ILE A 343 11.90 16.33 -17.84
C ILE A 343 11.17 15.82 -16.60
N VAL A 344 11.55 14.64 -16.14
CA VAL A 344 11.20 14.11 -14.82
C VAL A 344 12.38 14.26 -13.87
N LEU A 345 12.17 14.92 -12.73
CA LEU A 345 13.16 15.04 -11.68
C LEU A 345 13.06 13.88 -10.69
N ASN A 346 14.21 13.39 -10.24
CA ASN A 346 14.35 12.66 -8.98
C ASN A 346 15.17 13.54 -8.02
N TYR A 347 14.57 13.97 -6.91
CA TYR A 347 15.19 14.97 -6.04
C TYR A 347 14.89 14.75 -4.56
N SER A 348 15.71 15.34 -3.68
CA SER A 348 15.53 15.31 -2.23
C SER A 348 14.71 16.52 -1.77
N ARG A 349 13.49 16.28 -1.29
CA ARG A 349 12.63 17.30 -0.65
C ARG A 349 13.31 18.02 0.52
N LYS A 350 14.25 17.36 1.22
CA LYS A 350 15.04 17.96 2.30
C LYS A 350 15.90 19.14 1.83
N ALA A 351 16.25 19.23 0.55
CA ALA A 351 16.99 20.38 0.01
C ALA A 351 16.09 21.60 -0.12
N LEU A 352 14.86 21.40 -0.60
CA LEU A 352 13.83 22.44 -0.74
C LEU A 352 13.20 22.85 0.61
N GLY A 353 13.70 22.36 1.75
CA GLY A 353 13.07 22.54 3.07
C GLY A 353 11.74 21.81 3.26
N GLN A 354 11.37 20.91 2.34
CA GLN A 354 10.10 20.20 2.36
C GLN A 354 10.17 18.92 3.19
N THR A 355 9.02 18.50 3.75
CA THR A 355 8.93 17.26 4.53
C THR A 355 9.04 16.01 3.66
N GLY A 356 9.66 14.95 4.16
CA GLY A 356 10.01 13.75 3.38
C GLY A 356 11.43 13.84 2.81
N ASP A 357 11.79 12.95 1.89
CA ASP A 357 13.11 12.94 1.24
C ASP A 357 12.99 12.73 -0.28
N GLY A 358 13.33 11.55 -0.81
CA GLY A 358 13.25 11.27 -2.24
C GLY A 358 11.84 11.47 -2.80
N HIS A 359 11.76 12.13 -3.96
CA HIS A 359 10.51 12.36 -4.67
C HIS A 359 10.73 12.38 -6.19
N PHE A 360 9.67 12.11 -6.94
CA PHE A 360 9.59 12.27 -8.39
C PHE A 360 8.46 13.21 -8.76
N SER A 361 8.71 14.13 -9.68
CA SER A 361 7.70 14.97 -10.35
C SER A 361 8.29 15.56 -11.63
N PRO A 362 7.49 15.89 -12.65
CA PRO A 362 8.00 16.53 -13.85
C PRO A 362 8.07 18.04 -13.70
N ILE A 363 8.92 18.64 -14.53
CA ILE A 363 8.93 20.08 -14.77
C ILE A 363 7.76 20.41 -15.72
N GLY A 364 6.85 21.27 -15.27
CA GLY A 364 5.75 21.80 -16.08
C GLY A 364 6.09 23.06 -16.87
N GLY A 365 7.26 23.65 -16.67
CA GLY A 365 7.75 24.81 -17.41
C GLY A 365 8.87 25.57 -16.70
N TYR A 366 9.43 26.58 -17.36
CA TYR A 366 10.61 27.32 -16.93
C TYR A 366 10.45 28.83 -17.09
N HIS A 367 10.95 29.60 -16.13
CA HIS A 367 10.96 31.05 -16.14
C HIS A 367 12.39 31.55 -16.24
N GLU A 368 12.78 32.05 -17.41
CA GLU A 368 14.18 32.36 -17.73
C GLU A 368 14.77 33.51 -16.87
N GLU A 369 14.07 34.65 -16.72
CA GLU A 369 14.66 35.84 -16.07
C GLU A 369 14.99 35.64 -14.58
N LEU A 370 14.15 34.88 -13.87
CA LEU A 370 14.34 34.54 -12.45
C LEU A 370 14.96 33.16 -12.25
N ASP A 371 15.30 32.43 -13.31
CA ASP A 371 15.85 31.08 -13.30
C ASP A 371 15.07 30.11 -12.38
N MET A 372 13.76 29.95 -12.66
CA MET A 372 12.86 29.09 -11.85
C MET A 372 12.15 28.02 -12.69
N VAL A 373 11.91 26.85 -12.11
CA VAL A 373 11.14 25.76 -12.72
C VAL A 373 9.84 25.52 -11.96
N LEU A 374 8.76 25.22 -12.69
CA LEU A 374 7.47 24.84 -12.13
C LEU A 374 7.45 23.32 -11.90
N LEU A 375 7.37 22.89 -10.64
CA LEU A 375 7.25 21.47 -10.28
C LEU A 375 5.78 21.07 -10.19
N LEU A 376 5.36 20.09 -10.99
CA LEU A 376 4.00 19.53 -10.95
C LEU A 376 3.92 18.40 -9.93
N ASP A 377 3.95 18.78 -8.64
CA ASP A 377 4.02 17.87 -7.50
C ASP A 377 2.85 16.87 -7.44
N VAL A 378 3.12 15.59 -7.73
CA VAL A 378 2.11 14.52 -7.71
C VAL A 378 1.61 14.17 -6.31
N ALA A 379 2.31 14.60 -5.25
CA ALA A 379 1.84 14.51 -3.86
C ALA A 379 0.83 15.63 -3.54
N ARG A 380 -0.22 15.77 -4.35
CA ARG A 380 -1.19 16.89 -4.31
C ARG A 380 -1.97 17.00 -2.98
N PHE A 381 -2.03 15.92 -2.20
CA PHE A 381 -2.56 15.92 -0.82
C PHE A 381 -1.62 16.62 0.19
N LYS A 382 -0.37 16.85 -0.18
CA LYS A 382 0.73 17.35 0.65
C LYS A 382 1.14 18.76 0.25
N TYR A 383 1.49 18.98 -1.01
CA TYR A 383 1.94 20.26 -1.57
C TYR A 383 1.24 20.54 -2.91
N PRO A 384 0.95 21.81 -3.26
CA PRO A 384 0.50 22.16 -4.60
C PRO A 384 1.70 22.21 -5.57
N PRO A 385 1.47 22.36 -6.89
CA PRO A 385 2.51 22.81 -7.81
C PRO A 385 3.14 24.12 -7.32
N HIS A 386 4.43 24.27 -7.57
CA HIS A 386 5.21 25.38 -7.05
C HIS A 386 6.43 25.67 -7.92
N TRP A 387 6.80 26.95 -7.97
CA TRP A 387 8.03 27.42 -8.60
C TRP A 387 9.18 27.32 -7.60
N VAL A 388 10.33 26.84 -8.07
CA VAL A 388 11.58 26.71 -7.30
C VAL A 388 12.75 27.21 -8.15
N LYS A 389 13.75 27.84 -7.53
CA LYS A 389 15.00 28.22 -8.21
C LYS A 389 15.70 27.00 -8.81
N LEU A 390 16.19 27.13 -10.03
CA LEU A 390 16.86 26.05 -10.76
C LEU A 390 18.09 25.52 -10.00
N SER A 391 18.88 26.42 -9.41
CA SER A 391 20.01 26.07 -8.53
C SER A 391 19.60 25.18 -7.36
N LEU A 392 18.54 25.56 -6.63
CA LEU A 392 18.06 24.78 -5.48
C LEU A 392 17.52 23.39 -5.90
N VAL A 393 16.99 23.26 -7.12
CA VAL A 393 16.62 21.97 -7.70
C VAL A 393 17.85 21.15 -8.09
N HIS A 394 18.92 21.78 -8.57
CA HIS A 394 20.21 21.12 -8.85
C HIS A 394 20.83 20.55 -7.58
N ASP A 395 20.95 21.36 -6.51
CA ASP A 395 21.39 20.92 -5.17
C ASP A 395 20.55 19.75 -4.65
N ALA A 396 19.24 19.75 -4.93
CA ALA A 396 18.32 18.70 -4.52
C ALA A 396 18.50 17.37 -5.27
N MET A 397 18.98 17.42 -6.52
CA MET A 397 19.35 16.26 -7.31
C MET A 397 20.72 15.71 -6.89
N GLN A 398 21.68 16.56 -6.54
CA GLN A 398 23.03 16.14 -6.14
C GLN A 398 23.05 15.25 -4.88
N ARG A 399 22.04 15.35 -4.01
CA ARG A 399 21.97 14.52 -2.80
C ARG A 399 21.85 13.04 -3.16
N VAL A 400 22.71 12.22 -2.57
CA VAL A 400 22.71 10.75 -2.70
C VAL A 400 21.37 10.13 -2.24
N ASP A 401 20.85 9.21 -3.04
CA ASP A 401 19.79 8.29 -2.66
C ASP A 401 20.40 7.08 -1.94
N GLN A 402 20.04 6.91 -0.66
CA GLN A 402 20.57 5.86 0.21
C GLN A 402 20.21 4.45 -0.25
N SER A 403 19.18 4.28 -1.08
CA SER A 403 18.79 2.96 -1.59
C SER A 403 19.68 2.46 -2.74
N SER A 404 20.26 3.39 -3.51
CA SER A 404 21.11 3.08 -4.67
C SER A 404 22.59 3.44 -4.46
N GLY A 405 22.92 4.25 -3.44
CA GLY A 405 24.28 4.75 -3.21
C GLY A 405 24.75 5.80 -4.22
N LEU A 406 23.87 6.21 -5.15
CA LEU A 406 24.16 7.14 -6.23
C LEU A 406 23.49 8.50 -5.99
N PRO A 407 24.02 9.60 -6.58
CA PRO A 407 23.28 10.85 -6.71
C PRO A 407 21.92 10.60 -7.39
N ARG A 408 20.95 11.48 -7.10
CA ARG A 408 19.71 11.56 -7.88
C ARG A 408 19.99 12.31 -9.19
N GLY A 409 18.98 12.92 -9.80
CA GLY A 409 19.15 13.49 -11.14
C GLY A 409 17.83 13.71 -11.86
N LEU A 410 17.89 13.72 -13.19
CA LEU A 410 16.73 13.86 -14.04
C LEU A 410 16.70 12.81 -15.16
N VAL A 411 15.51 12.55 -15.68
CA VAL A 411 15.27 11.71 -16.85
C VAL A 411 14.46 12.52 -17.85
N VAL A 412 15.01 12.73 -19.04
CA VAL A 412 14.26 13.25 -20.19
C VAL A 412 13.53 12.09 -20.85
N LEU A 413 12.21 12.20 -21.00
CA LEU A 413 11.31 11.23 -21.62
C LEU A 413 10.86 11.75 -22.98
N LYS A 414 10.91 10.91 -24.03
CA LYS A 414 10.47 11.27 -25.40
C LYS A 414 9.81 10.08 -26.11
N GLU A 415 8.77 10.34 -26.91
CA GLU A 415 8.14 9.32 -27.77
C GLU A 415 9.19 8.65 -28.66
N ASN A 416 9.22 7.31 -28.65
CA ASN A 416 10.02 6.54 -29.59
C ASN A 416 9.25 6.39 -30.91
N ALA A 417 9.79 6.92 -32.01
CA ALA A 417 9.20 6.79 -33.35
C ALA A 417 9.00 5.31 -33.80
N HIS A 418 9.70 4.37 -33.17
CA HIS A 418 9.59 2.93 -33.42
C HIS A 418 8.90 2.14 -32.30
N ALA A 419 8.44 2.77 -31.22
CA ALA A 419 7.56 2.07 -30.29
C ALA A 419 6.24 1.71 -30.99
N THR A 420 5.67 0.57 -30.62
CA THR A 420 4.41 0.04 -31.15
C THR A 420 3.22 0.83 -30.59
N GLY A 421 3.17 2.11 -30.95
CA GLY A 421 2.23 3.14 -30.51
C GLY A 421 1.99 4.17 -31.63
N PRO A 422 1.63 5.43 -31.31
CA PRO A 422 0.97 6.32 -32.25
C PRO A 422 1.70 6.65 -33.54
N THR A 423 3.01 6.48 -33.68
CA THR A 423 3.68 6.78 -34.95
C THR A 423 3.30 5.78 -36.07
N LEU A 424 3.24 4.47 -35.76
CA LEU A 424 2.69 3.48 -36.72
C LEU A 424 1.17 3.62 -36.87
N VAL A 425 0.45 3.89 -35.77
CA VAL A 425 -1.01 3.95 -35.78
C VAL A 425 -1.55 5.26 -36.38
N LYS A 426 -0.87 6.41 -36.25
CA LYS A 426 -1.19 7.66 -36.99
C LYS A 426 -0.99 7.46 -38.49
N ASN A 427 0.12 6.84 -38.90
CA ASN A 427 0.38 6.56 -40.31
C ASN A 427 -0.66 5.57 -40.88
N MET A 428 -1.11 4.58 -40.10
CA MET A 428 -2.22 3.71 -40.49
C MET A 428 -3.58 4.42 -40.47
N ILE A 429 -3.92 5.22 -39.45
CA ILE A 429 -5.20 5.95 -39.39
C ILE A 429 -5.35 6.95 -40.54
N LEU A 430 -4.24 7.55 -41.00
CA LEU A 430 -4.22 8.41 -42.21
C LEU A 430 -4.36 7.64 -43.53
N SER A 431 -4.37 6.30 -43.52
CA SER A 431 -4.37 5.45 -44.73
C SER A 431 -5.26 4.20 -44.70
N ALA A 432 -5.97 3.92 -43.60
CA ALA A 432 -6.60 2.62 -43.36
C ALA A 432 -7.94 2.43 -44.10
N ASP A 433 -7.86 1.71 -45.22
CA ASP A 433 -8.91 0.82 -45.69
C ASP A 433 -9.24 -0.23 -44.59
N PRO A 434 -10.53 -0.43 -44.22
CA PRO A 434 -10.94 -1.40 -43.20
C PRO A 434 -10.62 -2.87 -43.51
N SER A 435 -10.13 -3.22 -44.71
CA SER A 435 -9.72 -4.60 -45.05
C SER A 435 -8.29 -4.97 -44.63
N THR A 436 -7.52 -4.06 -44.02
CA THR A 436 -6.08 -4.28 -43.75
C THR A 436 -5.83 -5.28 -42.61
N PRO A 437 -5.10 -6.40 -42.81
CA PRO A 437 -4.85 -7.39 -41.76
C PRO A 437 -3.95 -6.85 -40.64
N LEU A 438 -4.46 -6.85 -39.41
CA LEU A 438 -3.66 -6.59 -38.21
C LEU A 438 -2.69 -7.75 -37.98
N LYS A 439 -1.38 -7.47 -37.97
CA LYS A 439 -0.39 -8.43 -37.45
C LYS A 439 -0.62 -8.64 -35.96
N PRO A 440 -0.52 -9.89 -35.45
CA PRO A 440 -0.53 -10.14 -34.01
C PRO A 440 0.55 -9.32 -33.30
N ALA A 441 0.28 -8.95 -32.05
CA ALA A 441 1.29 -8.37 -31.17
C ALA A 441 2.54 -9.29 -31.10
N PRO A 442 3.75 -8.74 -30.89
CA PRO A 442 4.95 -9.56 -30.70
C PRO A 442 4.70 -10.60 -29.61
N GLN A 443 5.10 -11.85 -29.90
CA GLN A 443 4.85 -12.99 -29.02
C GLN A 443 5.34 -12.68 -27.60
N PRO A 444 4.51 -12.87 -26.55
CA PRO A 444 4.92 -12.60 -25.20
C PRO A 444 6.07 -13.54 -24.81
N CYS A 445 6.95 -13.06 -23.92
CA CYS A 445 8.10 -13.82 -23.45
C CYS A 445 7.73 -15.26 -23.06
N CYS A 446 8.63 -16.20 -23.33
CA CYS A 446 8.43 -17.65 -23.23
C CYS A 446 8.07 -18.19 -21.83
N SER A 447 8.05 -17.32 -20.82
CA SER A 447 7.67 -17.59 -19.43
C SER A 447 6.55 -16.68 -18.90
N SER A 448 5.89 -15.91 -19.78
CA SER A 448 4.64 -15.21 -19.46
C SER A 448 3.56 -16.22 -19.07
N VAL A 449 2.64 -15.82 -18.18
CA VAL A 449 1.54 -16.70 -17.72
C VAL A 449 0.73 -17.19 -18.92
N THR A 450 0.42 -16.29 -19.86
CA THR A 450 -0.26 -16.59 -21.13
C THR A 450 0.48 -17.59 -22.02
N ALA A 451 1.81 -17.53 -22.11
CA ALA A 451 2.60 -18.52 -22.88
C ALA A 451 2.69 -19.89 -22.19
N LEU A 452 2.67 -19.93 -20.85
CA LEU A 452 2.65 -21.16 -20.07
C LEU A 452 1.27 -21.82 -20.10
N GLU A 453 0.19 -21.03 -20.09
CA GLU A 453 -1.18 -21.50 -20.28
C GLU A 453 -1.39 -22.04 -21.70
N ALA A 454 -0.90 -21.32 -22.74
CA ALA A 454 -0.94 -21.80 -24.11
C ALA A 454 -0.21 -23.15 -24.29
N ARG A 455 0.95 -23.33 -23.63
CA ARG A 455 1.68 -24.62 -23.63
C ARG A 455 0.91 -25.74 -22.92
N ARG A 456 0.30 -25.46 -21.77
CA ARG A 456 -0.55 -26.43 -21.06
C ARG A 456 -1.78 -26.88 -21.85
N VAL A 457 -2.37 -25.99 -22.65
CA VAL A 457 -3.49 -26.35 -23.54
C VAL A 457 -3.02 -27.27 -24.67
N VAL A 458 -1.79 -27.09 -25.19
CA VAL A 458 -1.20 -27.96 -26.22
C VAL A 458 -0.73 -29.31 -25.66
N GLU A 459 -0.33 -29.39 -24.39
CA GLU A 459 0.01 -30.65 -23.71
C GLU A 459 -1.22 -31.46 -23.22
N MET A 460 -2.43 -30.92 -23.39
CA MET A 460 -3.71 -31.57 -23.03
C MET A 460 -4.58 -31.96 -24.25
N GLN A 461 -4.02 -31.89 -25.46
CA GLN A 461 -4.61 -32.38 -26.71
C GLN A 461 -3.77 -33.51 -27.29
#